data_AF-A0AAD7ZRL9-F1
#
_entry.id   AF-A0AAD7ZRL9-F1
#
_cell.length_a   1.000
_cell.length_b   1.000
_cell.length_c   1.000
_cell.angle_alpha   90.00
_cell.angle_beta   90.00
_cell.angle_gamma   90.00
#
_symmetry.space_group_name_H-M   'P 1'
#
loop_
_entity.id
_entity.type
_entity.pdbx_description
1 polymer ?
#
loop_
_entity_poly.entity_id
_entity_poly.type
_entity_poly.pdbx_seq_one_letter_code
_entity_poly.pdbx_strand_id
1 'polypeptide(L)' 'MINYDGDRGVNVTTDRPAKTSTLLISSASPEHSGNYSCVPNNAQPASTYVHILNDSGNINTK' A
#
# COMPACT_ATOMS: atom_id res chain seq x y z
N MET A 1 -4.43 -15.74 -2.30
CA MET A 1 -3.01 -15.34 -2.24
C MET A 1 -2.99 -13.86 -2.57
N ILE A 2 -2.36 -13.01 -1.75
CA ILE A 2 -2.34 -11.56 -2.03
C ILE A 2 -1.23 -11.32 -3.04
N ASN A 3 -1.59 -10.71 -4.17
CA ASN A 3 -0.63 -10.34 -5.19
C ASN A 3 -0.09 -8.94 -4.87
N TYR A 4 1.21 -8.83 -4.63
CA TYR A 4 1.89 -7.57 -4.36
C TYR A 4 3.27 -7.60 -5.02
N ASP A 5 3.73 -6.43 -5.42
CA ASP A 5 5.00 -6.24 -6.11
C ASP A 5 6.15 -6.13 -5.11
N GLY A 6 6.78 -7.25 -4.75
CA GLY A 6 7.87 -7.29 -3.78
C GLY A 6 9.08 -6.42 -4.15
N ASP A 7 9.25 -6.07 -5.43
CA ASP A 7 10.37 -5.27 -5.91
C ASP A 7 10.24 -3.79 -5.52
N ARG A 8 9.06 -3.36 -5.07
CA ARG A 8 8.78 -1.99 -4.56
C ARG A 8 8.98 -1.85 -3.06
N GLY A 9 9.74 -2.75 -2.41
CA GLY A 9 10.02 -2.64 -0.97
C GLY A 9 8.80 -2.79 -0.07
N VAL A 10 7.73 -3.44 -0.57
CA VAL A 10 6.52 -3.75 0.19
C VAL A 10 6.64 -5.11 0.85
N ASN A 11 6.30 -5.17 2.14
CA ASN A 11 6.19 -6.41 2.88
C ASN A 11 4.73 -6.69 3.22
N VAL A 12 4.23 -7.89 2.93
CA VAL A 12 2.86 -8.28 3.24
C VAL A 12 2.83 -9.43 4.22
N THR A 13 2.11 -9.23 5.32
CA THR A 13 1.83 -10.27 6.31
C THR A 13 0.35 -10.63 6.25
N THR A 14 0.04 -11.91 6.39
CA THR A 14 -1.33 -12.41 6.37
C THR A 14 -1.62 -13.16 7.65
N ASP A 15 -2.60 -12.69 8.41
CA ASP A 15 -3.17 -13.41 9.55
C ASP A 15 -4.37 -14.23 9.04
N ARG A 16 -4.21 -15.55 8.98
CA ARG A 16 -5.24 -16.46 8.48
C ARG A 16 -6.41 -16.62 9.46
N PRO A 17 -6.20 -16.84 10.77
CA PRO A 17 -7.29 -16.82 11.76
C PRO A 17 -8.13 -15.54 11.73
N ALA A 18 -7.49 -14.37 11.68
CA ALA A 18 -8.19 -13.09 11.66
C ALA A 18 -8.73 -12.72 10.26
N LYS A 19 -8.30 -13.44 9.21
CA LYS A 19 -8.59 -13.15 7.80
C LYS A 19 -8.18 -11.75 7.37
N THR A 20 -7.11 -11.23 7.97
CA THR A 20 -6.59 -9.90 7.69
C THR A 20 -5.24 -9.99 7.00
N SER A 21 -4.88 -8.94 6.28
CA SER A 21 -3.54 -8.83 5.71
C SER A 21 -3.07 -7.40 5.76
N THR A 22 -1.80 -7.25 6.10
CA THR A 22 -1.17 -5.97 6.36
C THR A 22 -0.02 -5.80 5.39
N LEU A 23 -0.12 -4.75 4.57
CA LEU A 23 0.94 -4.29 3.69
C LEU A 23 1.71 -3.17 4.39
N LEU A 24 3.03 -3.32 4.49
CA LEU A 24 3.94 -2.41 5.14
C LEU A 24 4.98 -1.90 4.13
N ILE A 25 5.18 -0.58 4.11
CA ILE A 25 6.23 0.11 3.36
C ILE A 25 7.12 0.82 4.37
N SER A 26 8.35 0.35 4.57
CA SER A 26 9.23 0.85 5.64
C SER A 26 9.80 2.25 5.36
N SER A 27 10.05 2.59 4.09
CA SER A 27 10.53 3.89 3.67
C SER A 27 9.68 4.37 2.50
N ALA A 28 8.54 4.97 2.84
CA ALA A 28 7.59 5.47 1.85
C ALA A 28 8.18 6.69 1.11
N SER A 29 7.98 6.71 -0.19
CA SER A 29 8.41 7.76 -1.12
C SER A 29 7.33 7.95 -2.19
N PRO A 30 7.36 9.04 -2.97
CA PRO A 30 6.32 9.32 -3.95
C PRO A 30 6.15 8.21 -4.99
N GLU A 31 7.21 7.46 -5.34
CA GLU A 31 7.12 6.31 -6.25
C GLU A 31 6.27 5.16 -5.70
N HIS A 32 5.95 5.13 -4.40
CA HIS A 32 5.04 4.14 -3.82
C HIS A 32 3.56 4.56 -3.93
N SER A 33 3.24 5.74 -4.49
CA SER A 33 1.86 6.11 -4.76
C SER A 33 1.22 5.19 -5.79
N GLY A 34 -0.09 4.94 -5.65
CA GLY A 34 -0.82 4.11 -6.61
C GLY A 34 -2.07 3.44 -6.03
N ASN A 35 -2.67 2.57 -6.84
CA ASN A 35 -3.84 1.80 -6.46
C ASN A 35 -3.43 0.47 -5.82
N TYR A 36 -3.71 0.34 -4.54
CA TYR A 36 -3.48 -0.87 -3.76
C TYR A 36 -4.76 -1.71 -3.72
N SER A 37 -4.67 -2.94 -4.24
CA SER A 37 -5.82 -3.85 -4.34
C SER A 37 -5.60 -5.09 -3.49
N CYS A 38 -6.56 -5.38 -2.62
CA CYS A 38 -6.67 -6.65 -1.93
C CYS A 38 -7.52 -7.60 -2.77
N VAL A 39 -6.91 -8.69 -3.26
CA VAL A 39 -7.58 -9.69 -4.09
C VAL A 39 -7.52 -11.06 -3.39
N PRO A 40 -8.46 -11.37 -2.50
CA PRO A 40 -8.55 -12.68 -1.87
C PRO A 40 -9.11 -13.73 -2.85
N ASN A 41 -8.80 -15.02 -2.64
CA ASN A 41 -9.26 -16.09 -3.53
C ASN A 41 -10.76 -16.41 -3.40
N ASN A 42 -11.36 -16.12 -2.25
CA ASN A 42 -12.73 -16.55 -1.89
C ASN A 42 -13.64 -15.39 -1.45
N ALA A 43 -13.31 -14.15 -1.81
CA ALA A 43 -14.12 -12.97 -1.47
C ALA A 43 -13.97 -11.89 -2.54
N GLN A 44 -14.87 -10.91 -2.50
CA GLN A 44 -14.83 -9.79 -3.45
C GLN A 44 -13.54 -8.98 -3.26
N PRO A 45 -12.81 -8.64 -4.35
CA PRO A 45 -11.68 -7.73 -4.27
C PRO A 45 -12.09 -6.32 -3.82
N ALA A 46 -11.18 -5.64 -3.16
CA ALA A 46 -11.33 -4.25 -2.73
C ALA A 46 -10.05 -3.48 -3.04
N SER A 47 -10.20 -2.20 -3.39
CA SER A 47 -9.09 -1.36 -3.85
C SER A 47 -9.15 0.01 -3.21
N THR A 48 -7.98 0.59 -2.93
CA THR A 48 -7.86 1.96 -2.42
C THR A 48 -6.65 2.64 -3.07
N TYR A 49 -6.77 3.94 -3.34
CA TYR A 49 -5.65 4.71 -3.85
C TYR A 49 -4.88 5.35 -2.70
N VAL A 50 -3.55 5.19 -2.70
CA VAL A 50 -2.65 5.79 -1.72
C VAL A 50 -1.80 6.85 -2.42
N HIS A 51 -1.84 8.08 -1.90
CA HIS A 51 -0.98 9.18 -2.30
C HIS A 51 0.08 9.43 -1.24
N ILE A 52 1.36 9.37 -1.60
CA ILE A 52 2.49 9.70 -0.73
C ILE A 52 3.06 11.03 -1.17
N LEU A 53 3.16 11.97 -0.23
CA LEU A 53 3.65 13.32 -0.44
C LEU A 53 4.97 13.48 0.31
N ASN A 54 5.99 14.01 -0.37
CA ASN A 54 7.18 14.51 0.29
C ASN A 54 6.95 15.98 0.63
N ASP A 55 7.14 16.36 1.89
CA ASP A 55 7.04 17.75 2.32
C ASP A 55 8.30 18.56 1.92
N SER A 56 8.54 18.65 0.61
CA SER A 56 9.43 19.66 0.02
C SER A 56 8.63 20.92 -0.38
N GLY A 57 7.59 21.24 0.40
CA GLY A 57 6.73 22.40 0.23
C GLY A 57 7.43 23.67 0.71
N ASN A 58 7.94 24.44 -0.23
CA ASN A 58 8.33 25.84 -0.09
C ASN A 58 7.26 26.62 0.72
N ILE A 59 7.63 27.24 1.85
CA ILE A 59 6.72 27.96 2.76
C ILE A 59 6.09 29.25 2.17
N ASN A 60 6.11 29.44 0.85
CA ASN A 60 5.60 30.64 0.18
C ASN A 60 4.29 30.40 -0.55
N THR A 61 3.34 29.68 0.06
CA THR A 61 1.95 29.73 -0.41
C THR A 61 1.23 30.79 0.42
N LYS A 62 0.92 31.89 -0.28
CA LYS A 62 0.33 33.17 0.16
C LYS A 62 -0.86 33.08 1.12
#